data_AF-A0AAW1UVM6-F1
#
_entry.id   AF-A0AAW1UVM6-F1
#
_cell.length_a   1.000
_cell.length_b   1.000
_cell.length_c   1.000
_cell.angle_alpha   90.00
_cell.angle_beta   90.00
_cell.angle_gamma   90.00
#
_symmetry.space_group_name_H-M   'P 1'
#
loop_
_entity.id
_entity.type
_entity.pdbx_description
1 polymer ?
#
loop_
_entity_poly.entity_id
_entity_poly.type
_entity_poly.pdbx_seq_one_letter_code
_entity_poly.pdbx_strand_id
1 'polypeptide(L)'
;MNQDDFLYLTVFYVVLTASYFDRKFENRLLKQVYGAVIGFCFSLVLCGTEIHLILINVAVNAWITAFSDRKKCQILSFIFTFSFLFYCRQFSLSPVTNIMLMSTTMKMVGVAFEANEEYSTNRMKNDTDVRPSSRFQSVKWKDIVFYGMNYNGLFGAPYYTYSTYEDFLELPFKYYHDWKNLCIYKLVSSSIIITLYLIVDHFWPISYTSTEDFFENERTLYRIWYVYPIAYTFTFRVWNALVLLECSCCINGLGVYPTFTKPQCGYGPTEMYDKMKSLRDEAQLIKEEYSFATIENIDILKYHSKLEFGKAIRHWNSTIQYWLYKVIYKNIPYDLLKKPATMLASSYWHGLDFGYFASLFFSSLILVVEKRWSVLLKEEVSVIFFQVTFLRVLIS
;
A
#
# COMPACT_ATOMS: atom_id res chain seq x y z
N MET A 1 -22.54 12.28 -9.37
CA MET A 1 -22.15 11.52 -8.17
C MET A 1 -23.18 10.43 -7.94
N ASN A 2 -22.74 9.18 -7.97
CA ASN A 2 -23.59 8.03 -7.76
C ASN A 2 -23.76 7.75 -6.26
N GLN A 3 -24.71 6.89 -5.89
CA GLN A 3 -24.94 6.49 -4.49
C GLN A 3 -23.66 5.92 -3.84
N ASP A 4 -22.85 5.22 -4.60
CA ASP A 4 -21.56 4.68 -4.14
C ASP A 4 -20.58 5.79 -3.72
N ASP A 5 -20.52 6.91 -4.46
CA ASP A 5 -19.59 8.00 -4.14
C ASP A 5 -19.96 8.67 -2.80
N PHE A 6 -21.26 8.77 -2.50
CA PHE A 6 -21.74 9.26 -1.21
C PHE A 6 -21.39 8.31 -0.06
N LEU A 7 -21.51 7.00 -0.29
CA LEU A 7 -21.09 5.99 0.68
C LEU A 7 -19.58 6.10 0.97
N TYR A 8 -18.75 6.18 -0.08
CA TYR A 8 -17.30 6.33 0.09
C TYR A 8 -16.92 7.60 0.85
N LEU A 9 -17.51 8.75 0.52
CA LEU A 9 -17.29 10.00 1.26
C LEU A 9 -17.69 9.88 2.72
N THR A 10 -18.83 9.25 3.00
CA THR A 10 -19.29 9.02 4.37
C THR A 10 -18.28 8.17 5.14
N VAL A 11 -17.80 7.07 4.56
CA VAL A 11 -16.76 6.22 5.17
C VAL A 11 -15.51 7.02 5.47
N PHE A 12 -15.05 7.87 4.55
CA PHE A 12 -13.86 8.71 4.80
C PHE A 12 -14.06 9.68 5.97
N TYR A 13 -15.21 10.35 6.07
CA TYR A 13 -15.50 11.24 7.20
C TYR A 13 -15.50 10.51 8.54
N VAL A 14 -16.11 9.31 8.61
CA VAL A 14 -16.11 8.54 9.86
C VAL A 14 -14.69 8.04 10.19
N VAL A 15 -13.90 7.63 9.20
CA VAL A 15 -12.49 7.22 9.40
C VAL A 15 -11.64 8.40 9.89
N LEU A 16 -11.75 9.59 9.29
CA LEU A 16 -11.06 10.80 9.75
C LEU A 16 -11.45 11.16 11.20
N THR A 17 -12.74 11.05 11.51
CA THR A 17 -13.27 11.30 12.86
C THR A 17 -12.73 10.27 13.86
N ALA A 18 -12.75 8.99 13.50
CA ALA A 18 -12.18 7.92 14.33
C ALA A 18 -10.68 8.16 14.59
N SER A 19 -9.91 8.55 13.57
CA SER A 19 -8.50 8.92 13.72
C SER A 19 -8.28 10.08 14.69
N TYR A 20 -9.16 11.08 14.67
CA TYR A 20 -9.06 12.21 15.60
C TYR A 20 -9.27 11.78 17.05
N PHE A 21 -10.19 10.85 17.32
CA PHE A 21 -10.38 10.29 18.66
C PHE A 21 -9.25 9.33 19.05
N ASP A 22 -8.80 8.47 18.14
CA ASP A 22 -7.69 7.52 18.33
C ASP A 22 -6.43 8.22 18.82
N ARG A 23 -6.15 9.41 18.26
CA ARG A 23 -5.02 10.26 18.65
C ARG A 23 -4.97 10.54 20.15
N LYS A 24 -6.13 10.64 20.83
CA LYS A 24 -6.23 11.00 22.24
C LYS A 24 -5.86 9.85 23.19
N PHE A 25 -5.78 8.61 22.70
CA PHE A 25 -5.45 7.47 23.55
C PHE A 25 -3.93 7.30 23.71
N GLU A 26 -3.49 7.21 24.97
CA GLU A 26 -2.10 6.90 25.35
C GLU A 26 -1.92 5.44 25.74
N ASN A 27 -2.96 4.84 26.33
CA ASN A 27 -2.90 3.47 26.77
C ASN A 27 -2.90 2.52 25.56
N ARG A 28 -1.86 1.68 25.47
CA ARG A 28 -1.67 0.68 24.40
C ARG A 28 -2.91 -0.20 24.20
N LEU A 29 -3.44 -0.79 25.27
CA LEU A 29 -4.59 -1.71 25.18
C LEU A 29 -5.85 -0.98 24.72
N LEU A 30 -6.13 0.20 25.28
CA LEU A 30 -7.28 1.00 24.89
C LEU A 30 -7.22 1.36 23.40
N LYS A 31 -6.02 1.72 22.91
CA LYS A 31 -5.79 2.06 21.50
C LYS A 31 -5.98 0.85 20.57
N GLN A 32 -5.46 -0.32 20.96
CA GLN A 32 -5.67 -1.58 20.23
C GLN A 32 -7.16 -1.95 20.16
N VAL A 33 -7.86 -1.93 21.31
CA VAL A 33 -9.28 -2.27 21.40
C VAL A 33 -10.11 -1.26 20.62
N TYR A 34 -9.86 0.03 20.78
CA TYR A 34 -10.55 1.08 20.02
C TYR A 34 -10.42 0.85 18.52
N GLY A 35 -9.19 0.68 18.03
CA GLY A 35 -8.93 0.49 16.62
C GLY A 35 -9.62 -0.74 16.04
N ALA A 36 -9.62 -1.85 16.79
CA ALA A 36 -10.25 -3.10 16.37
C ALA A 36 -11.79 -3.08 16.46
N VAL A 37 -12.36 -2.44 17.48
CA VAL A 37 -13.81 -2.28 17.63
C VAL A 37 -14.36 -1.41 16.53
N ILE A 38 -13.72 -0.26 16.25
CA ILE A 38 -14.13 0.61 15.13
C ILE A 38 -14.03 -0.14 13.80
N GLY A 39 -12.93 -0.87 13.56
CA GLY A 39 -12.78 -1.66 12.34
C GLY A 39 -13.84 -2.76 12.23
N PHE A 40 -14.14 -3.48 13.31
CA PHE A 40 -15.22 -4.48 13.35
C PHE A 40 -16.59 -3.87 13.08
N CYS A 41 -16.95 -2.78 13.75
CA CYS A 41 -18.22 -2.09 13.56
C CYS A 41 -18.38 -1.62 12.11
N PHE A 42 -17.31 -1.07 11.52
CA PHE A 42 -17.35 -0.69 10.11
C PHE A 42 -17.49 -1.88 9.17
N SER A 43 -16.73 -2.96 9.39
CA SER A 43 -16.90 -4.20 8.61
C SER A 43 -18.33 -4.70 8.69
N LEU A 44 -18.96 -4.62 9.86
CA LEU A 44 -20.30 -5.13 10.07
C LEU A 44 -21.34 -4.31 9.29
N VAL A 45 -21.22 -2.99 9.33
CA VAL A 45 -22.12 -2.08 8.63
C VAL A 45 -21.96 -2.18 7.11
N LEU A 46 -20.72 -2.25 6.63
CA LEU A 46 -20.42 -2.13 5.19
C LEU A 46 -20.44 -3.46 4.44
N CYS A 47 -19.99 -4.56 5.07
CA CYS A 47 -20.03 -5.89 4.47
C CYS A 47 -21.33 -6.63 4.76
N GLY A 48 -22.11 -6.20 5.77
CA GLY A 48 -23.31 -6.89 6.19
C GLY A 48 -23.02 -8.35 6.55
N THR A 49 -23.72 -9.28 5.88
CA THR A 49 -23.56 -10.72 6.12
C THR A 49 -22.21 -11.25 5.67
N GLU A 50 -21.49 -10.60 4.76
CA GLU A 50 -20.20 -11.05 4.20
C GLU A 50 -19.02 -10.86 5.17
N ILE A 51 -19.21 -10.16 6.31
CA ILE A 51 -18.16 -9.91 7.31
C ILE A 51 -17.43 -11.18 7.76
N HIS A 52 -18.13 -12.31 7.80
CA HIS A 52 -17.55 -13.59 8.22
C HIS A 52 -16.30 -13.97 7.41
N LEU A 53 -16.23 -13.60 6.13
CA LEU A 53 -15.07 -13.85 5.28
C LEU A 53 -13.82 -13.10 5.79
N ILE A 54 -13.99 -11.85 6.21
CA ILE A 54 -12.91 -11.04 6.78
C ILE A 54 -12.46 -11.64 8.11
N LEU A 55 -13.40 -12.04 8.97
CA LEU A 55 -13.12 -12.63 10.27
C LEU A 55 -12.39 -13.98 10.15
N ILE A 56 -12.82 -14.83 9.22
CA ILE A 56 -12.15 -16.10 8.91
C ILE A 56 -10.72 -15.85 8.45
N ASN A 57 -10.53 -14.92 7.50
CA ASN A 57 -9.20 -14.59 6.98
C ASN A 57 -8.25 -14.14 8.10
N VAL A 58 -8.71 -13.26 8.98
CA VAL A 58 -7.91 -12.75 10.11
C VAL A 58 -7.67 -13.85 11.16
N ALA A 59 -8.69 -14.60 11.55
CA ALA A 59 -8.58 -15.62 12.59
C ALA A 59 -7.64 -16.76 12.19
N VAL A 60 -7.78 -17.29 10.97
CA VAL A 60 -6.92 -18.39 10.50
C VAL A 60 -5.48 -17.91 10.35
N ASN A 61 -5.24 -16.72 9.80
CA ASN A 61 -3.87 -16.21 9.68
C ASN A 61 -3.23 -15.86 11.02
N ALA A 62 -4.01 -15.34 11.98
CA ALA A 62 -3.53 -15.15 13.35
C ALA A 62 -3.12 -16.49 13.98
N TRP A 63 -3.90 -17.54 13.74
CA TRP A 63 -3.59 -18.89 14.19
C TRP A 63 -2.32 -19.45 13.52
N ILE A 64 -2.23 -19.38 12.19
CA ILE A 64 -1.05 -19.83 11.42
C ILE A 64 0.20 -19.12 11.94
N THR A 65 0.16 -17.80 12.05
CA THR A 65 1.33 -16.99 12.44
C THR A 65 1.75 -17.22 13.89
N ALA A 66 0.80 -17.43 14.80
CA ALA A 66 1.10 -17.60 16.22
C ALA A 66 1.52 -19.04 16.59
N PHE A 67 0.99 -20.06 15.92
CA PHE A 67 1.12 -21.45 16.35
C PHE A 67 1.87 -22.37 15.38
N SER A 68 2.10 -21.96 14.12
CA SER A 68 2.90 -22.77 13.19
C SER A 68 4.40 -22.53 13.36
N ASP A 69 5.22 -23.44 12.82
CA ASP A 69 6.67 -23.26 12.76
C ASP A 69 7.03 -21.93 12.06
N ARG A 70 7.79 -21.07 12.75
CA ARG A 70 8.24 -19.77 12.24
C ARG A 70 8.98 -19.87 10.91
N LYS A 71 9.63 -21.00 10.61
CA LYS A 71 10.28 -21.28 9.31
C LYS A 71 9.30 -21.32 8.14
N LYS A 72 8.06 -21.73 8.39
CA LYS A 72 7.06 -22.05 7.35
C LYS A 72 5.80 -21.20 7.42
N CYS A 73 5.57 -20.47 8.52
CA CYS A 73 4.34 -19.70 8.75
C CYS A 73 4.00 -18.73 7.61
N GLN A 74 5.00 -18.06 7.03
CA GLN A 74 4.80 -17.15 5.88
C GLN A 74 4.26 -17.86 4.62
N ILE A 75 4.75 -19.08 4.35
CA ILE A 75 4.32 -19.87 3.19
C ILE A 75 2.91 -20.40 3.43
N LEU A 76 2.64 -20.91 4.63
CA LEU A 76 1.31 -21.40 5.02
C LEU A 76 0.27 -20.28 4.94
N SER A 77 0.59 -19.10 5.48
CA SER A 77 -0.26 -17.90 5.43
C SER A 77 -0.51 -17.46 3.99
N PHE A 78 0.53 -17.40 3.15
CA PHE A 78 0.40 -17.03 1.75
C PHE A 78 -0.52 -18.01 0.99
N ILE A 79 -0.27 -19.32 1.09
CA ILE A 79 -1.06 -20.35 0.40
C ILE A 79 -2.51 -20.31 0.87
N PHE A 80 -2.76 -20.29 2.18
CA PHE A 80 -4.10 -20.21 2.73
C PHE A 80 -4.82 -18.97 2.22
N THR A 81 -4.21 -17.79 2.36
CA THR A 81 -4.87 -16.51 2.05
C THR A 81 -5.18 -16.38 0.56
N PHE A 82 -4.24 -16.75 -0.33
CA PHE A 82 -4.50 -16.68 -1.77
C PHE A 82 -5.51 -17.75 -2.23
N SER A 83 -5.50 -18.95 -1.63
CA SER A 83 -6.53 -19.97 -1.90
C SER A 83 -7.90 -19.54 -1.38
N PHE A 84 -7.95 -18.87 -0.22
CA PHE A 84 -9.18 -18.35 0.35
C PHE A 84 -9.74 -17.19 -0.48
N LEU A 85 -8.88 -16.30 -0.98
CA LEU A 85 -9.25 -15.28 -1.97
C LEU A 85 -9.84 -15.91 -3.25
N PHE A 86 -9.23 -16.99 -3.75
CA PHE A 86 -9.78 -17.73 -4.89
C PHE A 86 -11.22 -18.16 -4.63
N TYR A 87 -11.43 -18.80 -3.48
CA TYR A 87 -12.70 -19.35 -3.06
C TYR A 87 -13.76 -18.25 -2.92
N CYS A 88 -13.43 -17.17 -2.21
CA CYS A 88 -14.36 -16.06 -1.99
C CYS A 88 -14.83 -15.43 -3.31
N ARG A 89 -13.97 -15.39 -4.33
CA ARG A 89 -14.29 -14.81 -5.64
C ARG A 89 -15.08 -15.72 -6.58
N GLN A 90 -15.31 -16.97 -6.20
CA GLN A 90 -16.33 -17.79 -6.87
C GLN A 90 -17.74 -17.26 -6.57
N PHE A 91 -17.88 -16.40 -5.56
CA PHE A 91 -19.11 -15.73 -5.19
C PHE A 91 -19.06 -14.25 -5.60
N SER A 92 -20.23 -13.68 -5.88
CA SER A 92 -20.39 -12.25 -6.17
C SER A 92 -20.28 -11.42 -4.89
N LEU A 93 -19.04 -11.15 -4.47
CA LEU A 93 -18.76 -10.30 -3.29
C LEU A 93 -19.14 -8.85 -3.57
N SER A 94 -19.61 -8.15 -2.54
CA SER A 94 -19.74 -6.70 -2.63
C SER A 94 -18.36 -6.02 -2.85
N PRO A 95 -18.30 -4.87 -3.56
CA PRO A 95 -17.04 -4.16 -3.78
C PRO A 95 -16.29 -3.81 -2.49
N VAL A 96 -17.03 -3.47 -1.43
CA VAL A 96 -16.44 -3.09 -0.14
C VAL A 96 -15.84 -4.31 0.56
N THR A 97 -16.54 -5.44 0.61
CA THR A 97 -15.99 -6.70 1.15
C THR A 97 -14.72 -7.11 0.40
N ASN A 98 -14.70 -6.98 -0.94
CA ASN A 98 -13.52 -7.32 -1.72
C ASN A 98 -12.31 -6.44 -1.32
N ILE A 99 -12.48 -5.13 -1.20
CA ILE A 99 -11.41 -4.21 -0.75
C ILE A 99 -10.91 -4.56 0.66
N MET A 100 -11.80 -4.91 1.58
CA MET A 100 -11.41 -5.27 2.95
C MET A 100 -10.71 -6.61 3.02
N LEU A 101 -11.15 -7.59 2.23
CA LEU A 101 -10.50 -8.90 2.12
C LEU A 101 -9.10 -8.76 1.49
N MET A 102 -8.96 -7.91 0.48
CA MET A 102 -7.68 -7.52 -0.11
C MET A 102 -6.75 -6.84 0.91
N SER A 103 -7.27 -5.93 1.72
CA SER A 103 -6.50 -5.20 2.74
C SER A 103 -6.04 -6.12 3.87
N THR A 104 -6.94 -6.96 4.39
CA THR A 104 -6.60 -7.96 5.42
C THR A 104 -5.63 -9.01 4.90
N THR A 105 -5.71 -9.40 3.61
CA THR A 105 -4.73 -10.30 2.99
C THR A 105 -3.31 -9.77 3.12
N MET A 106 -3.09 -8.49 2.78
CA MET A 106 -1.75 -7.90 2.88
C MET A 106 -1.26 -7.86 4.33
N LYS A 107 -2.13 -7.45 5.27
CA LYS A 107 -1.80 -7.38 6.69
C LYS A 107 -1.43 -8.76 7.25
N MET A 108 -2.25 -9.76 6.97
CA MET A 108 -2.13 -11.12 7.49
C MET A 108 -0.92 -11.88 6.93
N VAL A 109 -0.69 -11.80 5.62
CA VAL A 109 0.50 -12.38 5.02
C VAL A 109 1.74 -11.59 5.47
N GLY A 110 1.66 -10.26 5.51
CA GLY A 110 2.76 -9.40 5.93
C GLY A 110 3.30 -9.73 7.32
N VAL A 111 2.41 -9.90 8.31
CA VAL A 111 2.81 -10.26 9.69
C VAL A 111 3.44 -11.66 9.76
N ALA A 112 2.99 -12.61 8.94
CA ALA A 112 3.60 -13.94 8.85
C ALA A 112 5.03 -13.88 8.27
N PHE A 113 5.26 -13.01 7.28
CA PHE A 113 6.60 -12.74 6.73
C PHE A 113 7.51 -12.04 7.76
N GLU A 114 7.01 -11.08 8.53
CA GLU A 114 7.78 -10.45 9.61
C GLU A 114 8.17 -11.46 10.70
N ALA A 115 7.27 -12.37 11.06
CA ALA A 115 7.56 -13.45 12.01
C ALA A 115 8.65 -14.43 11.51
N ASN A 116 8.69 -14.70 10.22
CA ASN A 116 9.75 -15.53 9.63
C ASN A 116 11.09 -14.79 9.55
N GLU A 117 11.05 -13.49 9.22
CA GLU A 117 12.22 -12.62 9.17
C GLU A 117 12.89 -12.55 10.56
N GLU A 118 12.12 -12.34 11.62
CA GLU A 118 12.60 -12.37 13.01
C GLU A 118 13.34 -13.69 13.33
N TYR A 119 12.72 -14.82 12.99
CA TYR A 119 13.32 -16.14 13.20
C TYR A 119 14.66 -16.29 12.47
N SER A 120 14.70 -15.88 11.20
CA SER A 120 15.89 -15.98 10.34
C SER A 120 17.02 -15.09 10.87
N THR A 121 16.71 -13.85 11.27
CA THR A 121 17.68 -12.92 11.85
C THR A 121 18.22 -13.42 13.21
N ASN A 122 17.36 -13.94 14.09
CA ASN A 122 17.81 -14.47 15.38
C ASN A 122 18.68 -15.72 15.23
N ARG A 123 18.43 -16.55 14.22
CA ARG A 123 19.33 -17.66 13.88
C ARG A 123 20.71 -17.14 13.44
N MET A 124 20.75 -16.16 12.55
CA MET A 124 22.03 -15.57 12.08
C MET A 124 22.82 -14.91 13.21
N LYS A 125 22.17 -14.33 14.23
CA LYS A 125 22.85 -13.81 15.44
C LYS A 125 23.53 -14.89 16.26
N ASN A 126 22.94 -16.09 16.35
CA ASN A 126 23.58 -17.20 17.05
C ASN A 126 24.82 -17.71 16.28
N ASP A 127 24.86 -17.47 14.96
CA ASP A 127 25.96 -17.88 14.09
C ASP A 127 27.01 -16.77 13.88
N THR A 128 26.68 -15.49 14.16
CA THR A 128 27.57 -14.33 13.95
C THR A 128 27.37 -13.26 15.04
N ASP A 129 28.45 -12.74 15.62
CA ASP A 129 28.43 -11.64 16.63
C ASP A 129 27.94 -10.28 16.09
N VAL A 130 27.51 -10.22 14.83
CA VAL A 130 27.08 -8.99 14.16
C VAL A 130 25.57 -8.82 14.31
N ARG A 131 25.15 -7.68 14.89
CA ARG A 131 23.74 -7.32 15.11
C ARG A 131 23.06 -6.85 13.82
N PRO A 132 21.94 -7.49 13.45
CA PRO A 132 20.74 -6.74 13.08
C PRO A 132 19.64 -7.01 14.11
N SER A 133 19.15 -5.99 14.80
CA SER A 133 17.93 -6.13 15.62
C SER A 133 16.72 -6.29 14.67
N SER A 134 16.04 -7.44 14.75
CA SER A 134 14.70 -7.56 14.15
C SER A 134 13.80 -6.49 14.77
N ARG A 135 13.12 -5.70 13.94
CA ARG A 135 12.10 -4.74 14.41
C ARG A 135 10.86 -5.44 14.94
N PHE A 136 10.62 -6.67 14.50
CA PHE A 136 9.50 -7.51 14.91
C PHE A 136 9.86 -8.26 16.19
N GLN A 137 9.03 -8.10 17.22
CA GLN A 137 9.09 -8.85 18.47
C GLN A 137 8.00 -9.92 18.48
N SER A 138 8.28 -11.08 19.07
CA SER A 138 7.35 -12.21 19.15
C SER A 138 5.91 -11.80 19.47
N VAL A 139 4.98 -12.08 18.54
CA VAL A 139 3.59 -11.60 18.64
C VAL A 139 2.65 -12.69 19.15
N LYS A 140 1.74 -12.30 20.05
CA LYS A 140 0.63 -13.16 20.51
C LYS A 140 -0.52 -13.11 19.50
N TRP A 141 -1.24 -14.23 19.35
CA TRP A 141 -2.37 -14.32 18.42
C TRP A 141 -3.40 -13.18 18.57
N LYS A 142 -3.68 -12.72 19.81
CA LYS A 142 -4.61 -11.62 20.09
C LYS A 142 -4.16 -10.30 19.45
N ASP A 143 -2.87 -9.98 19.53
CA ASP A 143 -2.32 -8.76 18.95
C ASP A 143 -2.40 -8.79 17.42
N ILE A 144 -2.27 -9.98 16.81
CA ILE A 144 -2.47 -10.16 15.35
C ILE A 144 -3.92 -9.91 14.97
N VAL A 145 -4.89 -10.39 15.77
CA VAL A 145 -6.32 -10.13 15.54
C VAL A 145 -6.62 -8.63 15.66
N PHE A 146 -6.13 -7.96 16.72
CA PHE A 146 -6.30 -6.51 16.87
C PHE A 146 -5.66 -5.73 15.73
N TYR A 147 -4.46 -6.12 15.30
CA TYR A 147 -3.81 -5.55 14.13
C TYR A 147 -4.65 -5.76 12.86
N GLY A 148 -5.08 -6.99 12.59
CA GLY A 148 -5.87 -7.34 11.40
C GLY A 148 -7.18 -6.59 11.31
N MET A 149 -7.90 -6.48 12.44
CA MET A 149 -9.19 -5.79 12.54
C MET A 149 -9.08 -4.28 12.80
N ASN A 150 -7.88 -3.72 12.95
CA ASN A 150 -7.73 -2.28 13.12
C ASN A 150 -8.31 -1.54 11.90
N TYR A 151 -9.14 -0.51 12.11
CA TYR A 151 -9.71 0.29 11.02
C TYR A 151 -8.65 0.93 10.12
N ASN A 152 -7.48 1.27 10.69
CA ASN A 152 -6.33 1.69 9.90
C ASN A 152 -5.91 0.55 8.97
N GLY A 153 -5.81 0.85 7.67
CA GLY A 153 -5.43 -0.15 6.67
C GLY A 153 -6.51 -1.21 6.38
N LEU A 154 -7.77 -1.00 6.77
CA LEU A 154 -8.85 -1.97 6.50
C LEU A 154 -9.64 -1.65 5.21
N PHE A 155 -9.78 -0.37 4.86
CA PHE A 155 -10.58 0.11 3.73
C PHE A 155 -9.74 0.64 2.57
N GLY A 156 -8.74 -0.13 2.12
CA GLY A 156 -7.80 0.33 1.09
C GLY A 156 -6.86 1.44 1.57
N ALA A 157 -6.75 1.63 2.90
CA ALA A 157 -5.79 2.54 3.51
C ALA A 157 -4.35 2.04 3.26
N PRO A 158 -3.34 2.91 3.44
CA PRO A 158 -1.95 2.51 3.24
C PRO A 158 -1.62 1.22 3.99
N TYR A 159 -0.95 0.29 3.30
CA TYR A 159 -0.40 -0.88 3.96
C TYR A 159 0.72 -0.46 4.90
N TYR A 160 0.74 -1.04 6.09
CA TYR A 160 1.81 -0.86 7.07
C TYR A 160 2.12 -2.21 7.71
N THR A 161 3.37 -2.37 8.17
CA THR A 161 3.83 -3.58 8.85
C THR A 161 3.28 -3.69 10.26
N TYR A 162 3.30 -4.89 10.83
CA TYR A 162 3.00 -5.09 12.24
C TYR A 162 4.02 -4.34 13.13
N SER A 163 5.31 -4.27 12.76
CA SER A 163 6.26 -3.42 13.49
C SER A 163 5.85 -1.94 13.50
N THR A 164 5.36 -1.41 12.38
CA THR A 164 4.84 -0.02 12.36
C THR A 164 3.57 0.14 13.19
N TYR A 165 2.73 -0.89 13.25
CA TYR A 165 1.58 -0.91 14.17
C TYR A 165 2.03 -0.84 15.63
N GLU A 166 3.01 -1.64 16.02
CA GLU A 166 3.55 -1.65 17.38
C GLU A 166 4.19 -0.31 17.75
N ASP A 167 4.99 0.26 16.85
CA ASP A 167 5.56 1.60 17.00
C ASP A 167 4.47 2.66 17.22
N PHE A 168 3.38 2.59 16.46
CA PHE A 168 2.21 3.49 16.60
C PHE A 168 1.48 3.34 17.94
N LEU A 169 1.51 2.16 18.55
CA LEU A 169 0.89 1.92 19.86
C LEU A 169 1.75 2.43 21.02
N GLU A 170 3.07 2.41 20.87
CA GLU A 170 4.01 2.64 21.97
C GLU A 170 4.74 3.97 21.93
N LEU A 171 5.05 4.49 20.74
CA LEU A 171 5.95 5.64 20.59
C LEU A 171 5.18 6.96 20.61
N PRO A 172 5.74 8.01 21.25
CA PRO A 172 5.03 9.26 21.49
C PRO A 172 5.07 10.22 20.28
N PHE A 173 5.63 9.81 19.14
CA PHE A 173 5.93 10.68 18.00
C PHE A 173 4.72 11.39 17.39
N LYS A 174 3.51 10.82 17.57
CA LYS A 174 2.26 11.46 17.14
C LYS A 174 2.15 12.90 17.65
N TYR A 175 2.67 13.23 18.83
CA TYR A 175 2.51 14.53 19.47
C TYR A 175 3.44 15.64 18.94
N TYR A 176 4.54 15.28 18.27
CA TYR A 176 5.62 16.22 17.95
C TYR A 176 5.66 16.65 16.48
N HIS A 177 4.84 16.05 15.62
CA HIS A 177 4.67 16.50 14.25
C HIS A 177 3.45 17.43 14.11
N ASP A 178 3.58 18.46 13.27
CA ASP A 178 2.46 19.32 12.84
C ASP A 178 1.52 18.60 11.85
N TRP A 179 0.70 17.70 12.41
CA TRP A 179 -0.27 16.95 11.63
C TRP A 179 -1.40 17.83 11.07
N LYS A 180 -1.65 19.02 11.64
CA LYS A 180 -2.75 19.91 11.22
C LYS A 180 -2.46 20.51 9.86
N ASN A 181 -1.28 21.08 9.68
CA ASN A 181 -0.89 21.65 8.39
C ASN A 181 -0.79 20.57 7.30
N LEU A 182 -0.27 19.39 7.63
CA LEU A 182 -0.26 18.26 6.70
C LEU A 182 -1.68 17.77 6.35
N CYS A 183 -2.59 17.73 7.32
CA CYS A 183 -3.99 17.40 7.11
C CYS A 183 -4.67 18.41 6.17
N ILE A 184 -4.49 19.72 6.41
CA ILE A 184 -5.00 20.79 5.54
C ILE A 184 -4.46 20.63 4.12
N TYR A 185 -3.14 20.42 3.97
CA TYR A 185 -2.52 20.19 2.65
C TYR A 185 -3.16 19.01 1.90
N LYS A 186 -3.39 17.88 2.58
CA LYS A 186 -4.03 16.70 1.99
C LYS A 186 -5.51 16.95 1.64
N LEU A 187 -6.26 17.65 2.50
CA LEU A 187 -7.66 18.01 2.23
C LEU A 187 -7.80 18.99 1.05
N VAL A 188 -6.90 19.96 0.93
CA VAL A 188 -6.84 20.86 -0.23
C VAL A 188 -6.50 20.07 -1.49
N SER A 189 -5.52 19.18 -1.43
CA SER A 189 -5.16 18.30 -2.55
C SER A 189 -6.35 17.43 -2.99
N SER A 190 -7.05 16.83 -2.02
CA SER A 190 -8.29 16.07 -2.26
C SER A 190 -9.36 16.91 -2.94
N SER A 191 -9.56 18.16 -2.50
CA SER A 191 -10.54 19.08 -3.11
C SER A 191 -10.21 19.40 -4.57
N ILE A 192 -8.93 19.58 -4.91
CA ILE A 192 -8.47 19.77 -6.28
C ILE A 192 -8.75 18.52 -7.12
N ILE A 193 -8.41 17.32 -6.61
CA ILE A 193 -8.65 16.05 -7.30
C ILE A 193 -10.15 15.83 -7.56
N ILE A 194 -11.01 16.10 -6.58
CA ILE A 194 -12.46 16.00 -6.72
C ILE A 194 -12.96 16.97 -7.80
N THR A 195 -12.45 18.21 -7.82
CA THR A 195 -12.83 19.20 -8.83
C THR A 195 -12.46 18.72 -10.24
N LEU A 196 -11.25 18.20 -10.42
CA LEU A 196 -10.81 17.62 -11.70
C LEU A 196 -11.65 16.41 -12.11
N TYR A 197 -11.97 15.53 -11.15
CA TYR A 197 -12.88 14.41 -11.37
C TYR A 197 -14.25 14.88 -11.86
N LEU A 198 -14.87 15.85 -11.19
CA LEU A 198 -16.19 16.37 -11.57
C LEU A 198 -16.17 17.02 -12.96
N ILE A 199 -15.09 17.71 -13.33
CA ILE A 199 -14.93 18.28 -14.68
C ILE A 199 -14.89 17.16 -15.72
N VAL A 200 -14.03 16.15 -15.53
CA VAL A 200 -13.89 15.06 -16.51
C VAL A 200 -15.17 14.22 -16.59
N ASP A 201 -15.80 13.91 -15.46
CA ASP A 201 -17.05 13.14 -15.41
C ASP A 201 -18.24 13.91 -16.00
N HIS A 202 -18.23 15.24 -15.95
CA HIS A 202 -19.26 16.05 -16.59
C HIS A 202 -19.20 15.98 -18.12
N PHE A 203 -18.00 16.04 -18.70
CA PHE A 203 -17.81 16.00 -20.16
C PHE A 203 -17.78 14.58 -20.73
N TRP A 204 -17.23 13.63 -19.96
CA TRP A 204 -17.06 12.24 -20.36
C TRP A 204 -17.54 11.30 -19.25
N PRO A 205 -18.86 11.27 -18.99
CA PRO A 205 -19.41 10.46 -17.91
C PRO A 205 -19.13 8.98 -18.15
N ILE A 206 -18.76 8.27 -17.08
CA ILE A 206 -18.52 6.82 -17.16
C ILE A 206 -19.79 6.06 -17.53
N SER A 207 -20.96 6.55 -17.11
CA SER A 207 -22.27 5.93 -17.39
C SER A 207 -22.58 5.85 -18.87
N TYR A 208 -22.03 6.73 -19.69
CA TYR A 208 -22.21 6.69 -21.14
C TYR A 208 -21.66 5.39 -21.75
N THR A 209 -20.60 4.81 -21.17
CA THR A 209 -20.07 3.53 -21.65
C THR A 209 -20.92 2.32 -21.35
N SER A 210 -21.99 2.49 -20.57
CA SER A 210 -22.99 1.44 -20.32
C SER A 210 -24.23 1.61 -21.20
N THR A 211 -24.26 2.60 -22.09
CA THR A 211 -25.40 2.84 -23.00
C THR A 211 -25.25 2.02 -24.27
N GLU A 212 -26.39 1.61 -24.85
CA GLU A 212 -26.41 0.93 -26.16
C GLU A 212 -25.82 1.82 -27.25
N ASP A 213 -26.10 3.14 -27.21
CA ASP A 213 -25.55 4.12 -28.15
C ASP A 213 -24.02 4.08 -28.23
N PHE A 214 -23.33 3.95 -27.10
CA PHE A 214 -21.87 3.87 -27.08
C PHE A 214 -21.33 2.62 -27.77
N PHE A 215 -22.07 1.50 -27.78
CA PHE A 215 -21.61 0.26 -28.40
C PHE A 215 -22.05 0.12 -29.86
N GLU A 216 -23.26 0.55 -30.17
CA GLU A 216 -23.89 0.29 -31.46
C GLU A 216 -23.71 1.44 -32.44
N ASN A 217 -23.77 2.69 -31.96
CA ASN A 217 -23.81 3.88 -32.81
C ASN A 217 -22.45 4.59 -32.94
N GLU A 218 -21.54 4.38 -31.98
CA GLU A 218 -20.24 5.04 -31.98
C GLU A 218 -19.15 4.33 -32.79
N ARG A 219 -18.26 5.14 -33.38
CA ARG A 219 -17.12 4.62 -34.15
C ARG A 219 -16.11 3.95 -33.22
N THR A 220 -15.49 2.87 -33.69
CA THR A 220 -14.44 2.16 -32.93
C THR A 220 -13.30 3.07 -32.46
N LEU A 221 -12.85 4.01 -33.29
CA LEU A 221 -11.82 4.98 -32.89
C LEU A 221 -12.27 5.91 -31.77
N TYR A 222 -13.53 6.33 -31.78
CA TYR A 222 -14.08 7.16 -30.70
C TYR A 222 -14.15 6.37 -29.40
N ARG A 223 -14.60 5.10 -29.43
CA ARG A 223 -14.61 4.23 -28.26
C ARG A 223 -13.22 4.01 -27.66
N ILE A 224 -12.19 3.82 -28.49
CA ILE A 224 -10.80 3.70 -28.04
C ILE A 224 -10.33 5.01 -27.41
N TRP A 225 -10.63 6.15 -28.03
CA TRP A 225 -10.28 7.45 -27.48
C TRP A 225 -11.01 7.74 -26.16
N TYR A 226 -12.27 7.32 -26.02
CA TYR A 226 -13.08 7.52 -24.82
C TYR A 226 -12.52 6.76 -23.59
N VAL A 227 -11.64 5.78 -23.79
CA VAL A 227 -10.91 5.12 -22.69
C VAL A 227 -10.02 6.10 -21.91
N TYR A 228 -9.43 7.10 -22.56
CA TYR A 228 -8.53 8.05 -21.91
C TYR A 228 -9.21 8.89 -20.82
N PRO A 229 -10.31 9.62 -21.07
CA PRO A 229 -11.00 10.38 -20.02
C PRO A 229 -11.55 9.47 -18.90
N ILE A 230 -12.02 8.26 -19.22
CA ILE A 230 -12.44 7.30 -18.19
C ILE A 230 -11.28 6.88 -17.28
N ALA A 231 -10.11 6.63 -17.85
CA ALA A 231 -8.93 6.29 -17.08
C ALA A 231 -8.55 7.41 -16.10
N TYR A 232 -8.74 8.69 -16.47
CA TYR A 232 -8.59 9.82 -15.56
C TYR A 232 -9.65 9.82 -14.46
N THR A 233 -10.92 9.60 -14.80
CA THR A 233 -12.00 9.48 -13.80
C THR A 233 -11.71 8.39 -12.77
N PHE A 234 -11.30 7.20 -13.22
CA PHE A 234 -10.88 6.12 -12.31
C PHE A 234 -9.68 6.53 -11.45
N THR A 235 -8.65 7.10 -12.09
CA THR A 235 -7.42 7.54 -11.42
C THR A 235 -7.68 8.57 -10.33
N PHE A 236 -8.50 9.60 -10.61
CA PHE A 236 -8.83 10.63 -9.63
C PHE A 236 -9.58 10.06 -8.44
N ARG A 237 -10.50 9.11 -8.64
CA ARG A 237 -11.19 8.41 -7.53
C ARG A 237 -10.20 7.68 -6.64
N VAL A 238 -9.25 6.95 -7.24
CA VAL A 238 -8.21 6.23 -6.48
C VAL A 238 -7.28 7.19 -5.75
N TRP A 239 -6.77 8.24 -6.40
CA TRP A 239 -5.92 9.23 -5.74
C TRP A 239 -6.62 9.92 -4.58
N ASN A 240 -7.88 10.31 -4.77
CA ASN A 240 -8.64 10.95 -3.72
C ASN A 240 -8.80 10.02 -2.50
N ALA A 241 -9.12 8.74 -2.73
CA ALA A 241 -9.21 7.74 -1.67
C ALA A 241 -7.86 7.57 -0.94
N LEU A 242 -6.75 7.45 -1.67
CA LEU A 242 -5.41 7.30 -1.09
C LEU A 242 -5.03 8.53 -0.24
N VAL A 243 -5.23 9.74 -0.75
CA VAL A 243 -4.91 10.99 -0.04
C VAL A 243 -5.74 11.15 1.24
N LEU A 244 -7.04 10.84 1.19
CA LEU A 244 -7.91 10.92 2.37
C LEU A 244 -7.55 9.87 3.43
N LEU A 245 -7.19 8.66 3.02
CA LEU A 245 -6.78 7.60 3.94
C LEU A 245 -5.41 7.89 4.55
N GLU A 246 -4.46 8.44 3.79
CA GLU A 246 -3.21 8.97 4.34
C GLU A 246 -3.46 10.08 5.36
N CYS A 247 -4.41 10.98 5.07
CA CYS A 247 -4.81 12.03 6.01
C CYS A 247 -5.29 11.44 7.34
N SER A 248 -6.08 10.35 7.31
CA SER A 248 -6.52 9.67 8.52
C SER A 248 -5.35 9.11 9.35
N CYS A 249 -4.32 8.57 8.70
CA CYS A 249 -3.11 8.10 9.37
C CYS A 249 -2.28 9.27 9.92
N CYS A 250 -2.22 10.41 9.22
CA CYS A 250 -1.57 11.62 9.71
C CYS A 250 -2.20 12.15 10.99
N ILE A 251 -3.54 12.14 11.07
CA ILE A 251 -4.28 12.62 12.24
C ILE A 251 -3.95 11.79 13.48
N ASN A 252 -4.06 10.46 13.41
CA ASN A 252 -3.80 9.59 14.57
C ASN A 252 -2.29 9.37 14.85
N GLY A 253 -1.43 9.73 13.89
CA GLY A 253 0.02 9.61 13.98
C GLY A 253 0.55 8.23 13.61
N LEU A 254 -0.18 7.44 12.83
CA LEU A 254 0.32 6.18 12.27
C LEU A 254 1.42 6.44 11.23
N GLY A 255 2.57 5.80 11.41
CA GLY A 255 3.69 5.87 10.48
C GLY A 255 4.50 7.17 10.54
N VAL A 256 4.37 7.95 11.61
CA VAL A 256 5.24 9.10 11.88
C VAL A 256 6.52 8.66 12.55
N TYR A 257 7.67 9.08 12.01
CA TYR A 257 8.98 8.74 12.54
C TYR A 257 9.94 9.92 12.41
N PRO A 258 10.96 10.01 13.29
CA PRO A 258 12.03 11.00 13.13
C PRO A 258 12.76 10.83 11.79
N THR A 259 13.08 11.93 11.11
CA THR A 259 13.72 11.92 9.78
C THR A 259 15.09 11.23 9.78
N PHE A 260 15.83 11.30 10.89
CA PHE A 260 17.14 10.63 11.03
C PHE A 260 17.06 9.10 10.89
N THR A 261 15.87 8.50 11.06
CA THR A 261 15.67 7.05 10.88
C THR A 261 15.47 6.64 9.42
N LYS A 262 15.45 7.62 8.50
CA LYS A 262 15.17 7.45 7.07
C LYS A 262 13.94 6.54 6.84
N PRO A 263 12.75 6.94 7.32
CA PRO A 263 11.56 6.12 7.19
C PRO A 263 11.25 5.85 5.71
N GLN A 264 10.99 4.59 5.39
CA GLN A 264 10.64 4.15 4.05
C GLN A 264 9.16 3.74 3.99
N CYS A 265 8.52 4.06 2.88
CA CYS A 265 7.15 3.68 2.57
C CYS A 265 6.90 2.18 2.75
N GLY A 266 5.85 1.83 3.49
CA GLY A 266 5.44 0.47 3.84
C GLY A 266 6.34 -0.24 4.85
N TYR A 267 7.64 0.09 4.93
CA TYR A 267 8.59 -0.54 5.86
C TYR A 267 8.57 0.09 7.25
N GLY A 268 8.68 1.43 7.34
CA GLY A 268 8.99 2.14 8.59
C GLY A 268 10.45 2.65 8.64
N PRO A 269 11.01 2.93 9.83
CA PRO A 269 12.42 3.34 10.01
C PRO A 269 13.38 2.28 9.46
N THR A 270 14.42 2.73 8.76
CA THR A 270 15.45 1.87 8.15
C THR A 270 16.80 1.96 8.86
N GLU A 271 17.05 3.07 9.55
CA GLU A 271 18.30 3.34 10.26
C GLU A 271 18.06 3.76 11.70
N MET A 272 19.09 3.62 12.54
CA MET A 272 19.13 4.13 13.92
C MET A 272 17.93 3.72 14.80
N TYR A 273 17.39 2.52 14.58
CA TYR A 273 16.20 2.02 15.26
C TYR A 273 16.35 2.00 16.79
N ASP A 274 17.50 1.58 17.30
CA ASP A 274 17.76 1.53 18.75
C ASP A 274 17.76 2.94 19.38
N LYS A 275 18.33 3.94 18.69
CA LYS A 275 18.28 5.35 19.13
C LYS A 275 16.85 5.87 19.14
N MET A 276 16.08 5.55 18.10
CA MET A 276 14.65 5.92 18.04
C MET A 276 13.87 5.28 19.19
N LYS A 277 14.11 4.00 19.48
CA LYS A 277 13.43 3.28 20.57
C LYS A 277 13.83 3.78 21.95
N SER A 278 15.00 4.39 22.15
CA SER A 278 15.39 5.01 23.43
C SER A 278 14.95 6.48 23.58
N LEU A 279 14.52 7.13 22.51
CA LEU A 279 14.10 8.53 22.52
C LEU A 279 12.78 8.69 23.32
N ARG A 280 12.88 9.22 24.54
CA ARG A 280 11.74 9.48 25.44
C ARG A 280 11.72 10.88 26.03
N ASP A 281 12.86 11.56 26.06
CA ASP A 281 12.98 12.91 26.61
C ASP A 281 12.24 13.92 25.72
N GLU A 282 11.29 14.65 26.30
CA GLU A 282 10.45 15.63 25.61
C GLU A 282 11.30 16.75 24.99
N ALA A 283 12.35 17.20 25.69
CA ALA A 283 13.23 18.26 25.20
C ALA A 283 14.02 17.84 23.95
N GLN A 284 14.29 16.54 23.78
CA GLN A 284 14.89 16.00 22.56
C GLN A 284 13.82 15.80 21.49
N LEU A 285 12.67 15.22 21.84
CA LEU A 285 11.57 14.93 20.92
C LEU A 285 11.06 16.17 20.18
N ILE A 286 11.01 17.34 20.83
CA ILE A 286 10.59 18.61 20.22
C ILE A 286 11.60 19.12 19.18
N LYS A 287 12.89 18.79 19.32
CA LYS A 287 13.95 19.26 18.41
C LYS A 287 14.09 18.41 17.16
N GLU A 288 13.55 17.19 17.18
CA GLU A 288 13.63 16.28 16.04
C GLU A 288 12.62 16.70 14.96
N GLU A 289 13.01 16.49 13.71
CA GLU A 289 12.11 16.60 12.57
C GLU A 289 11.44 15.24 12.31
N TYR A 290 10.17 15.25 11.91
CA TYR A 290 9.38 14.04 11.71
C TYR A 290 8.87 13.93 10.28
N SER A 291 8.68 12.71 9.81
CA SER A 291 8.18 12.41 8.46
C SER A 291 7.12 11.31 8.50
N PHE A 292 6.13 11.44 7.60
CA PHE A 292 5.10 10.45 7.32
C PHE A 292 5.41 9.58 6.09
N ALA A 293 6.67 9.55 5.62
CA ALA A 293 7.07 8.78 4.44
C ALA A 293 6.70 7.29 4.51
N THR A 294 6.51 6.72 5.71
CA THR A 294 6.09 5.31 5.88
C THR A 294 4.68 5.02 5.33
N ILE A 295 3.76 5.98 5.40
CA ILE A 295 2.38 5.80 4.95
C ILE A 295 2.11 6.52 3.62
N GLU A 296 3.09 7.21 3.04
CA GLU A 296 2.96 7.92 1.77
C GLU A 296 2.72 6.93 0.64
N ASN A 297 1.48 6.87 0.16
CA ASN A 297 0.98 5.88 -0.75
C ASN A 297 0.87 6.43 -2.18
N ILE A 298 0.67 7.74 -2.33
CA ILE A 298 0.67 8.42 -3.62
C ILE A 298 1.46 9.74 -3.55
N ASP A 299 2.36 9.93 -4.50
CA ASP A 299 2.94 11.24 -4.82
C ASP A 299 2.60 11.58 -6.27
N ILE A 300 1.53 12.35 -6.46
CA ILE A 300 0.96 12.67 -7.77
C ILE A 300 1.97 13.43 -8.64
N LEU A 301 2.69 14.39 -8.06
CA LEU A 301 3.66 15.19 -8.79
C LEU A 301 4.86 14.34 -9.22
N LYS A 302 5.42 13.53 -8.32
CA LYS A 302 6.49 12.62 -8.67
C LYS A 302 6.00 11.57 -9.67
N TYR A 303 4.78 11.05 -9.55
CA TYR A 303 4.22 10.10 -10.49
C TYR A 303 4.21 10.66 -11.93
N HIS A 304 3.74 11.89 -12.12
CA HIS A 304 3.69 12.52 -13.45
C HIS A 304 5.02 13.05 -13.97
N SER A 305 5.93 13.45 -13.08
CA SER A 305 7.23 14.01 -13.49
C SER A 305 8.19 12.99 -14.11
N LYS A 306 7.91 11.68 -13.96
CA LYS A 306 8.82 10.62 -14.42
C LYS A 306 8.40 10.16 -15.81
N LEU A 307 9.33 10.24 -16.75
CA LEU A 307 9.15 9.73 -18.10
C LEU A 307 9.25 8.19 -18.16
N GLU A 308 10.05 7.60 -17.27
CA GLU A 308 10.18 6.15 -17.16
C GLU A 308 9.03 5.56 -16.33
N PHE A 309 8.28 4.63 -16.92
CA PHE A 309 7.17 3.93 -16.29
C PHE A 309 7.61 3.21 -15.02
N GLY A 310 8.77 2.54 -15.04
CA GLY A 310 9.34 1.87 -13.88
C GLY A 310 9.76 2.79 -12.73
N LYS A 311 9.96 4.10 -12.99
CA LYS A 311 10.18 5.12 -11.96
C LYS A 311 8.85 5.72 -11.50
N ALA A 312 7.93 5.99 -12.43
CA ALA A 312 6.60 6.53 -12.12
C ALA A 312 5.81 5.60 -11.18
N ILE A 313 5.73 4.30 -11.52
CA ILE A 313 4.92 3.32 -10.78
C ILE A 313 5.33 3.15 -9.30
N ARG A 314 6.57 3.52 -8.94
CA ARG A 314 7.04 3.49 -7.54
C ARG A 314 6.38 4.53 -6.65
N HIS A 315 5.82 5.57 -7.25
CA HIS A 315 5.07 6.63 -6.59
C HIS A 315 3.56 6.40 -6.62
N TRP A 316 3.11 5.29 -7.21
CA TRP A 316 1.70 4.88 -7.24
C TRP A 316 1.47 3.70 -6.29
N ASN A 317 0.60 3.90 -5.31
CA ASN A 317 0.24 2.89 -4.31
C ASN A 317 1.48 2.27 -3.66
N SER A 318 2.40 3.14 -3.24
CA SER A 318 3.77 2.81 -2.87
C SER A 318 3.87 1.80 -1.73
N THR A 319 2.92 1.77 -0.79
CA THR A 319 2.91 0.78 0.30
C THR A 319 2.59 -0.63 -0.22
N ILE A 320 1.74 -0.74 -1.24
CA ILE A 320 1.44 -2.00 -1.91
C ILE A 320 2.62 -2.44 -2.76
N GLN A 321 3.29 -1.51 -3.45
CA GLN A 321 4.53 -1.81 -4.17
C GLN A 321 5.61 -2.37 -3.22
N TYR A 322 5.73 -1.80 -2.02
CA TYR A 322 6.59 -2.34 -0.98
C TYR A 322 6.17 -3.75 -0.55
N TRP A 323 4.87 -3.98 -0.31
CA TRP A 323 4.37 -5.31 0.07
C TRP A 323 4.67 -6.36 -1.00
N LEU A 324 4.38 -6.06 -2.26
CA LEU A 324 4.67 -6.90 -3.43
C LEU A 324 6.17 -7.21 -3.53
N TYR A 325 7.01 -6.20 -3.30
CA TYR A 325 8.45 -6.37 -3.29
C TYR A 325 8.91 -7.32 -2.17
N LYS A 326 8.44 -7.09 -0.93
CA LYS A 326 8.85 -7.85 0.26
C LYS A 326 8.37 -9.30 0.22
N VAL A 327 7.11 -9.52 -0.16
CA VAL A 327 6.45 -10.83 -0.10
C VAL A 327 6.73 -11.66 -1.33
N ILE A 328 6.78 -11.07 -2.52
CA ILE A 328 6.90 -11.82 -3.78
C ILE A 328 8.27 -11.57 -4.42
N TYR A 329 8.55 -10.35 -4.89
CA TYR A 329 9.70 -10.06 -5.74
C TYR A 329 11.04 -10.54 -5.16
N LYS A 330 11.30 -10.28 -3.88
CA LYS A 330 12.54 -10.64 -3.19
C LYS A 330 12.71 -12.17 -3.02
N ASN A 331 11.60 -12.90 -2.97
CA ASN A 331 11.58 -14.35 -2.70
C ASN A 331 11.56 -15.21 -3.98
N ILE A 332 11.45 -14.60 -5.16
CA ILE A 332 11.56 -15.31 -6.44
C ILE A 332 13.05 -15.51 -6.80
N PRO A 333 13.52 -16.75 -7.00
CA PRO A 333 14.95 -17.04 -7.22
C PRO A 333 15.45 -16.63 -8.61
N TYR A 334 14.56 -16.61 -9.61
CA TYR A 334 14.92 -16.34 -11.00
C TYR A 334 14.61 -14.89 -11.39
N ASP A 335 15.64 -14.10 -11.73
CA ASP A 335 15.50 -12.67 -12.05
C ASP A 335 14.51 -12.37 -13.19
N LEU A 336 14.45 -13.26 -14.20
CA LEU A 336 13.51 -13.14 -15.32
C LEU A 336 12.05 -13.27 -14.87
N LEU A 337 11.78 -14.02 -13.80
CA LEU A 337 10.43 -14.28 -13.30
C LEU A 337 10.00 -13.30 -12.20
N LYS A 338 10.94 -12.54 -11.60
CA LYS A 338 10.63 -11.61 -10.50
C LYS A 338 9.50 -10.64 -10.85
N LYS A 339 9.62 -9.89 -11.96
CA LYS A 339 8.59 -8.92 -12.37
C LYS A 339 7.28 -9.60 -12.81
N PRO A 340 7.29 -10.61 -13.71
CA PRO A 340 6.06 -11.28 -14.13
C PRO A 340 5.32 -11.94 -12.96
N ALA A 341 6.00 -12.65 -12.07
CA ALA A 341 5.38 -13.30 -10.91
C ALA A 341 4.78 -12.27 -9.93
N THR A 342 5.49 -11.16 -9.70
CA THR A 342 4.99 -10.07 -8.84
C THR A 342 3.72 -9.44 -9.41
N MET A 343 3.71 -9.13 -10.70
CA MET A 343 2.54 -8.51 -11.34
C MET A 343 1.39 -9.50 -11.56
N LEU A 344 1.68 -10.80 -11.74
CA LEU A 344 0.66 -11.84 -11.77
C LEU A 344 -0.03 -11.96 -10.41
N ALA A 345 0.74 -12.02 -9.34
CA ALA A 345 0.21 -12.04 -7.99
C ALA A 345 -0.54 -10.74 -7.65
N SER A 346 -0.08 -9.58 -8.14
CA SER A 346 -0.81 -8.32 -8.02
C SER A 346 -2.15 -8.38 -8.78
N SER A 347 -2.17 -8.85 -10.02
CA SER A 347 -3.40 -8.99 -10.82
C SER A 347 -4.39 -9.90 -10.12
N TYR A 348 -3.88 -11.06 -9.68
CA TYR A 348 -4.65 -11.99 -8.88
C TYR A 348 -5.13 -11.35 -7.59
N TRP A 349 -4.34 -10.55 -6.88
CA TRP A 349 -4.78 -9.88 -5.65
C TRP A 349 -5.93 -8.88 -5.91
N HIS A 350 -6.07 -8.31 -7.11
CA HIS A 350 -7.22 -7.47 -7.46
C HIS A 350 -8.50 -8.26 -7.80
N GLY A 351 -8.40 -9.35 -8.56
CA GLY A 351 -9.57 -10.11 -8.97
C GLY A 351 -9.27 -11.22 -9.97
N LEU A 352 -10.31 -11.90 -10.44
CA LEU A 352 -10.22 -12.95 -11.47
C LEU A 352 -10.65 -12.47 -12.86
N ASP A 353 -11.21 -11.27 -12.96
CA ASP A 353 -11.63 -10.70 -14.24
C ASP A 353 -10.44 -10.44 -15.15
N PHE A 354 -10.63 -10.75 -16.44
CA PHE A 354 -9.60 -10.59 -17.46
C PHE A 354 -8.99 -9.18 -17.46
N GLY A 355 -9.80 -8.14 -17.19
CA GLY A 355 -9.35 -6.75 -17.12
C GLY A 355 -8.21 -6.50 -16.13
N TYR A 356 -8.16 -7.21 -15.00
CA TYR A 356 -7.07 -7.07 -14.02
C TYR A 356 -5.76 -7.63 -14.55
N PHE A 357 -5.79 -8.79 -15.19
CA PHE A 357 -4.62 -9.36 -15.86
C PHE A 357 -4.22 -8.49 -17.05
N ALA A 358 -5.18 -8.03 -17.84
CA ALA A 358 -4.99 -7.13 -18.98
C ALA A 358 -4.25 -5.84 -18.60
N SER A 359 -4.59 -5.23 -17.47
CA SER A 359 -4.02 -3.95 -17.04
C SER A 359 -2.74 -4.10 -16.23
N LEU A 360 -2.70 -5.03 -15.28
CA LEU A 360 -1.60 -5.13 -14.31
C LEU A 360 -0.52 -6.11 -14.76
N PHE A 361 -0.89 -7.31 -15.21
CA PHE A 361 0.10 -8.28 -15.67
C PHE A 361 0.81 -7.79 -16.95
N PHE A 362 0.09 -7.25 -17.93
CA PHE A 362 0.74 -6.73 -19.14
C PHE A 362 1.62 -5.49 -18.88
N SER A 363 1.37 -4.71 -17.83
CA SER A 363 2.30 -3.65 -17.43
C SER A 363 3.70 -4.19 -17.07
N SER A 364 3.81 -5.47 -16.68
CA SER A 364 5.10 -6.14 -16.48
C SER A 364 5.90 -6.28 -17.79
N LEU A 365 5.23 -6.43 -18.93
CA LEU A 365 5.88 -6.47 -20.25
C LEU A 365 6.47 -5.10 -20.59
N ILE A 366 5.75 -4.02 -20.30
CA ILE A 366 6.28 -2.64 -20.44
C ILE A 366 7.56 -2.50 -19.63
N LEU A 367 7.59 -2.99 -18.38
CA LEU A 367 8.78 -2.93 -17.53
C LEU A 367 9.95 -3.81 -18.01
N VAL A 368 9.68 -4.87 -18.77
CA VAL A 368 10.72 -5.70 -19.41
C VAL A 368 11.27 -4.99 -20.64
N VAL A 369 10.39 -4.48 -21.49
CA VAL A 369 10.73 -3.71 -22.70
C VAL A 369 11.52 -2.45 -22.32
N GLU A 370 11.05 -1.67 -21.36
CA GLU A 370 11.72 -0.45 -20.88
C GLU A 370 13.14 -0.75 -20.36
N LYS A 371 13.31 -1.86 -19.62
CA LYS A 371 14.63 -2.28 -19.14
C LYS A 371 15.56 -2.60 -20.31
N ARG A 372 15.06 -3.33 -21.31
CA ARG A 372 15.86 -3.68 -22.51
C ARG A 372 16.19 -2.44 -23.33
N TRP A 373 15.21 -1.56 -23.54
CA TRP A 373 15.36 -0.28 -24.24
C TRP A 373 16.41 0.62 -23.56
N SER A 374 16.38 0.72 -22.24
CA SER A 374 17.35 1.50 -21.46
C SER A 374 18.79 0.97 -21.60
N VAL A 375 18.95 -0.34 -21.78
CA VAL A 375 20.28 -0.95 -22.04
C VAL A 375 20.73 -0.61 -23.46
N LEU A 376 19.86 -0.80 -24.46
CA LEU A 376 20.17 -0.49 -25.86
C LEU A 376 20.52 0.98 -26.08
N LEU A 377 19.75 1.91 -25.49
CA LEU A 377 20.06 3.34 -25.55
C LEU A 377 21.41 3.68 -24.92
N LYS A 378 21.77 3.03 -23.80
CA LYS A 378 23.09 3.24 -23.17
C LYS A 378 24.20 2.68 -24.04
N GLU A 379 23.98 1.53 -24.68
CA GLU A 379 24.92 0.95 -25.65
C GLU A 379 25.11 1.88 -26.85
N GLU A 380 24.04 2.37 -27.47
CA GLU A 380 24.11 3.34 -28.58
C GLU A 380 24.79 4.65 -28.19
N VAL A 381 24.45 5.24 -27.04
CA VAL A 381 25.11 6.44 -26.54
C VAL A 381 26.59 6.18 -26.25
N SER A 382 26.94 5.00 -25.74
CA SER A 382 28.35 4.63 -25.53
C SER A 382 29.12 4.44 -26.83
N VAL A 383 28.48 3.90 -27.88
CA VAL A 383 29.05 3.76 -29.23
C VAL A 383 29.23 5.13 -29.88
N ILE A 384 28.24 6.02 -29.77
CA ILE A 384 28.34 7.40 -30.27
C ILE A 384 29.44 8.16 -29.52
N PHE A 385 29.51 8.04 -28.19
CA PHE A 385 30.55 8.67 -27.37
C PHE A 385 31.94 8.11 -27.73
N PHE A 386 32.06 6.81 -27.97
CA PHE A 386 33.30 6.18 -28.43
C PHE A 386 33.71 6.67 -29.83
N GLN A 387 32.77 6.77 -30.77
CA GLN A 387 33.02 7.32 -32.12
C GLN A 387 33.44 8.78 -32.09
N VAL A 388 32.79 9.62 -31.27
CA VAL A 388 33.15 11.04 -31.10
C VAL A 388 34.51 11.21 -30.42
N THR A 389 34.86 10.34 -29.48
CA THR A 389 36.16 10.35 -28.81
C THR A 389 37.28 9.85 -29.74
N PHE A 390 37.01 8.81 -30.54
CA PHE A 390 37.93 8.28 -31.54
C PHE A 390 38.21 9.28 -32.67
N LEU A 391 37.18 10.01 -33.14
CA LEU A 391 37.33 11.12 -34.09
C LEU A 391 38.15 12.28 -33.53
N ARG A 392 38.04 12.59 -32.23
CA ARG A 392 38.88 13.62 -31.58
C ARG A 392 40.35 13.23 -31.48
N VAL A 393 40.66 11.94 -31.26
CA VAL A 393 42.05 11.43 -31.24
C VAL A 393 42.66 11.38 -32.64
N LEU A 394 41.87 11.24 -33.69
CA LEU A 394 42.34 11.29 -35.08
C LEU A 394 42.56 12.72 -35.62
N ILE A 395 41.99 13.72 -34.95
CA ILE A 395 42.05 15.14 -35.36
C ILE A 395 43.05 15.94 -34.48
N SER A 396 43.59 15.32 -33.42
CA SER A 396 44.75 15.79 -32.65
C SER A 396 46.03 15.12 -33.12
#